data_AF-A0A5J9VA13-F1
#
_entry.id   AF-A0A5J9VA13-F1
#
_cell.length_a   1.000
_cell.length_b   1.000
_cell.length_c   1.000
_cell.angle_alpha   90.00
_cell.angle_beta   90.00
_cell.angle_gamma   90.00
#
_symmetry.space_group_name_H-M   'P 1'
#
loop_
_entity.id
_entity.type
_entity.pdbx_description
1 polymer ?
#
loop_
_entity_poly.entity_id
_entity_poly.type
_entity_poly.pdbx_seq_one_letter_code
_entity_poly.pdbx_strand_id
1 'polypeptide(L)'
;MPRAPRNVPRTPRAACCSNARPRPRHQAFLLLLLRSLPLLLLLPSLAAGPSFSPRRRDMALMAPRRSAGVEHRRLMLLLLCCFCALAFPCHGAVTSNVSRSSHHKATQSFIGTYGINYGRIADNLPEPREVVRLLKLAKILNVKIYDAEHSVLEAFRGSGLNLVVAIPNGLLKDMAANPSKAMDWLNENVQPYYPSTRIVGITVGNEVLGGADPGLAEALVGAVANVHDALTMLRLADKIELSTPHSEAVFANSYPPSACVFKDDLVVYLRPLLDFFARTGAPFYVNAYPFLAYMSDPEHIDINYALFKPNQGIIDQKTGLHYNNMFEAQVDAAYFALEAAGYPNMEVRVAETGWASAGDATEAGAKLENAVTYNRNLRKRLFLRKGTPHRPDKVVKAYIFALFNENLKPGPTTERHYGLFNPDGSVSIDLGFRGLSSSASSLTPFKRVRAWGWIFDYSVALLLCTLIF
;
A
#
# COMPACT_ATOMS: atom_id res chain seq x y z
N MET A 1 32.54 68.87 -3.36
CA MET A 1 31.75 68.61 -4.59
C MET A 1 32.43 67.49 -5.38
N PRO A 2 31.76 66.83 -6.33
CA PRO A 2 30.32 66.62 -6.55
C PRO A 2 29.95 65.12 -6.46
N ARG A 3 28.72 64.63 -6.62
CA ARG A 3 27.36 65.09 -6.23
C ARG A 3 26.50 63.82 -6.18
N ALA A 4 25.54 63.73 -5.26
CA ALA A 4 24.44 62.76 -5.38
C ALA A 4 23.44 63.21 -6.48
N PRO A 5 22.46 62.36 -6.82
CA PRO A 5 21.14 62.71 -6.26
C PRO A 5 20.39 61.53 -5.63
N ARG A 6 19.57 61.85 -4.63
CA ARG A 6 18.44 61.02 -4.16
C ARG A 6 17.27 61.20 -5.13
N ASN A 7 16.29 60.28 -5.13
CA ASN A 7 14.92 60.60 -4.67
C ASN A 7 13.95 59.41 -4.72
N VAL A 8 13.00 59.42 -3.78
CA VAL A 8 11.89 58.49 -3.54
C VAL A 8 10.78 59.33 -2.85
N PRO A 9 9.50 58.93 -2.79
CA PRO A 9 8.58 58.38 -3.81
C PRO A 9 7.47 59.42 -4.16
N ARG A 10 6.53 59.08 -5.06
CA ARG A 10 5.19 59.74 -5.11
C ARG A 10 4.04 58.82 -5.56
N THR A 11 3.09 58.59 -4.65
CA THR A 11 1.63 58.55 -4.93
C THR A 11 1.03 59.81 -4.25
N PRO A 12 -0.16 60.34 -4.64
CA PRO A 12 -1.43 59.81 -4.11
C PRO A 12 -2.72 60.10 -4.97
N ARG A 13 -3.89 59.68 -4.43
CA ARG A 13 -5.29 59.99 -4.83
C ARG A 13 -5.80 59.31 -6.11
N ALA A 14 -7.00 58.71 -6.24
CA ALA A 14 -8.25 58.57 -5.45
C ALA A 14 -9.45 59.50 -5.78
N ALA A 15 -10.48 58.91 -6.42
CA ALA A 15 -11.92 59.22 -6.47
C ALA A 15 -12.64 57.92 -6.93
N CYS A 16 -13.83 57.46 -6.51
CA CYS A 16 -15.16 58.09 -6.27
C CYS A 16 -15.82 58.59 -7.58
N CYS A 17 -17.02 58.17 -8.02
CA CYS A 17 -18.06 57.23 -7.54
C CYS A 17 -18.62 56.42 -8.76
N SER A 18 -19.78 55.72 -8.85
CA SER A 18 -21.09 55.75 -8.14
C SER A 18 -21.91 54.44 -8.24
N ASN A 19 -23.01 54.40 -7.48
CA ASN A 19 -24.07 53.38 -7.36
C ASN A 19 -24.77 52.89 -8.64
N ALA A 20 -25.22 51.61 -8.64
CA ALA A 20 -26.50 51.17 -9.23
C ALA A 20 -27.04 49.84 -8.63
N ARG A 21 -28.21 49.88 -7.96
CA ARG A 21 -29.13 48.75 -7.62
C ARG A 21 -30.53 49.36 -7.40
N PRO A 22 -31.63 48.76 -7.93
CA PRO A 22 -32.40 47.68 -7.28
C PRO A 22 -32.60 46.45 -8.23
N ARG A 23 -32.97 45.20 -7.85
CA ARG A 23 -34.07 44.62 -7.00
C ARG A 23 -35.49 44.77 -7.62
N PRO A 24 -36.49 43.88 -7.39
CA PRO A 24 -36.50 42.57 -6.67
C PRO A 24 -37.41 41.43 -7.28
N ARG A 25 -37.63 40.34 -6.50
CA ARG A 25 -38.66 39.24 -6.62
C ARG A 25 -38.40 38.15 -7.69
N HIS A 26 -38.88 36.90 -7.55
CA HIS A 26 -39.72 36.24 -6.52
C HIS A 26 -38.87 35.16 -5.75
N GLN A 27 -39.14 34.59 -4.56
CA GLN A 27 -40.36 33.97 -3.97
C GLN A 27 -40.93 32.80 -4.82
N ALA A 28 -41.41 31.68 -4.30
CA ALA A 28 -41.17 30.92 -3.06
C ALA A 28 -41.83 29.53 -3.27
N PHE A 29 -41.41 28.44 -2.59
CA PHE A 29 -42.34 27.38 -2.14
C PHE A 29 -41.65 26.35 -1.23
N LEU A 30 -42.25 26.12 -0.06
CA LEU A 30 -42.02 24.99 0.84
C LEU A 30 -43.36 24.75 1.57
N LEU A 31 -43.66 23.49 1.94
CA LEU A 31 -44.83 23.03 2.71
C LEU A 31 -46.22 23.08 2.03
N LEU A 32 -46.73 21.88 1.68
CA LEU A 32 -48.10 21.40 1.87
C LEU A 32 -48.00 19.85 1.98
N LEU A 33 -48.25 19.25 3.16
CA LEU A 33 -49.55 18.77 3.65
C LEU A 33 -50.17 17.67 2.75
N LEU A 34 -50.10 16.39 3.13
CA LEU A 34 -50.99 15.67 4.07
C LEU A 34 -52.47 15.57 3.62
N ARG A 35 -52.78 14.46 2.92
CA ARG A 35 -54.06 13.72 2.76
C ARG A 35 -53.77 12.50 1.85
N SER A 36 -54.38 11.32 1.96
CA SER A 36 -55.38 10.80 2.92
C SER A 36 -55.45 9.25 2.88
N LEU A 37 -55.81 8.61 4.01
CA LEU A 37 -56.23 7.19 4.16
C LEU A 37 -57.73 7.03 3.77
N PRO A 38 -58.26 5.82 3.41
CA PRO A 38 -58.46 4.61 4.26
C PRO A 38 -57.91 3.31 3.62
N LEU A 39 -57.71 2.14 4.27
CA LEU A 39 -58.36 1.37 5.37
C LEU A 39 -59.56 0.48 4.97
N LEU A 40 -59.35 -0.86 4.91
CA LEU A 40 -60.26 -1.87 5.53
C LEU A 40 -59.59 -3.25 5.66
N LEU A 41 -60.17 -4.14 6.48
CA LEU A 41 -59.81 -5.56 6.63
C LEU A 41 -60.91 -6.46 6.05
N LEU A 42 -60.60 -7.74 5.74
CA LEU A 42 -61.25 -8.94 6.33
C LEU A 42 -60.82 -10.27 5.68
N LEU A 43 -60.70 -11.31 6.52
CA LEU A 43 -60.78 -12.75 6.23
C LEU A 43 -62.18 -13.24 6.72
N PRO A 44 -62.66 -14.51 6.54
CA PRO A 44 -61.94 -15.76 6.21
C PRO A 44 -62.67 -16.76 5.27
N SER A 45 -62.15 -18.00 5.17
CA SER A 45 -62.90 -19.27 5.44
C SER A 45 -62.89 -20.40 4.37
N LEU A 46 -62.07 -21.43 4.65
CA LEU A 46 -62.36 -22.89 4.66
C LEU A 46 -62.88 -23.72 3.45
N ALA A 47 -62.37 -24.98 3.44
CA ALA A 47 -62.98 -26.24 2.98
C ALA A 47 -63.08 -26.55 1.47
N ALA A 48 -63.15 -27.82 1.01
CA ALA A 48 -62.59 -29.11 1.51
C ALA A 48 -62.83 -30.23 0.46
N GLY A 49 -62.04 -31.31 0.48
CA GLY A 49 -62.53 -32.62 0.00
C GLY A 49 -61.94 -33.22 -1.30
N PRO A 50 -62.28 -34.49 -1.62
CA PRO A 50 -61.25 -35.50 -1.88
C PRO A 50 -61.49 -36.47 -3.06
N SER A 51 -60.53 -37.37 -3.35
CA SER A 51 -60.76 -38.58 -4.17
C SER A 51 -59.76 -39.74 -3.91
N PHE A 52 -60.05 -40.93 -4.45
CA PHE A 52 -59.57 -42.28 -4.07
C PHE A 52 -59.28 -43.14 -5.36
N SER A 53 -58.55 -44.27 -5.40
CA SER A 53 -57.80 -45.00 -4.33
C SER A 53 -56.49 -45.74 -4.79
N PRO A 54 -56.33 -47.09 -4.91
CA PRO A 54 -55.12 -47.73 -4.32
C PRO A 54 -54.38 -48.85 -5.13
N ARG A 55 -53.44 -49.54 -4.44
CA ARG A 55 -52.66 -50.79 -4.76
C ARG A 55 -51.21 -50.52 -5.22
N ARG A 56 -50.18 -51.27 -4.81
CA ARG A 56 -50.05 -52.42 -3.86
C ARG A 56 -48.57 -52.62 -3.45
N ARG A 57 -48.29 -52.99 -2.17
CA ARG A 57 -47.22 -53.92 -1.67
C ARG A 57 -45.72 -53.58 -1.93
N ASP A 58 -44.74 -53.95 -1.09
CA ASP A 58 -44.75 -54.60 0.24
C ASP A 58 -43.50 -54.23 1.11
N MET A 59 -43.66 -54.39 2.43
CA MET A 59 -42.69 -54.57 3.54
C MET A 59 -41.19 -54.19 3.44
N ALA A 60 -40.73 -53.36 4.41
CA ALA A 60 -39.47 -53.58 5.17
C ALA A 60 -39.45 -52.85 6.55
N LEU A 61 -39.36 -53.62 7.64
CA LEU A 61 -39.00 -53.37 9.06
C LEU A 61 -39.35 -52.04 9.82
N MET A 62 -39.54 -52.19 11.14
CA MET A 62 -39.90 -51.13 12.11
C MET A 62 -38.72 -50.68 13.00
N ALA A 63 -38.84 -49.45 13.53
CA ALA A 63 -38.06 -48.93 14.68
C ALA A 63 -38.93 -48.86 15.97
N PRO A 64 -38.32 -48.81 17.18
CA PRO A 64 -39.07 -48.77 18.44
C PRO A 64 -39.52 -47.34 18.86
N ARG A 65 -40.83 -47.11 18.78
CA ARG A 65 -41.72 -46.28 19.64
C ARG A 65 -41.22 -44.96 20.29
N ARG A 66 -41.89 -43.87 19.85
CA ARG A 66 -42.58 -42.82 20.65
C ARG A 66 -41.83 -41.99 21.70
N SER A 67 -41.79 -40.68 21.44
CA SER A 67 -42.26 -39.66 22.41
C SER A 67 -42.91 -38.50 21.64
N ALA A 68 -43.69 -37.64 22.32
CA ALA A 68 -44.44 -36.54 21.70
C ALA A 68 -44.11 -35.18 22.35
N GLY A 69 -44.23 -34.08 21.59
CA GLY A 69 -44.23 -32.71 22.15
C GLY A 69 -43.43 -31.66 21.38
N VAL A 70 -43.88 -31.25 20.17
CA VAL A 70 -43.26 -30.15 19.40
C VAL A 70 -44.26 -29.11 18.88
N GLU A 71 -45.42 -28.92 19.54
CA GLU A 71 -46.43 -27.91 19.17
C GLU A 71 -46.84 -26.95 20.32
N HIS A 72 -46.01 -26.84 21.37
CA HIS A 72 -46.25 -25.89 22.48
C HIS A 72 -45.09 -24.93 22.78
N ARG A 73 -43.94 -25.06 22.09
CA ARG A 73 -42.77 -24.18 22.33
C ARG A 73 -42.70 -22.92 21.45
N ARG A 74 -43.61 -22.75 20.48
CA ARG A 74 -43.65 -21.54 19.62
C ARG A 74 -44.65 -20.46 20.05
N LEU A 75 -45.66 -20.80 20.87
CA LEU A 75 -46.68 -19.83 21.29
C LEU A 75 -46.31 -19.07 22.58
N MET A 76 -45.59 -19.69 23.53
CA MET A 76 -45.20 -19.04 24.79
C MET A 76 -44.12 -17.96 24.66
N LEU A 77 -43.27 -18.01 23.61
CA LEU A 77 -42.14 -17.07 23.49
C LEU A 77 -42.53 -15.69 22.95
N LEU A 78 -43.71 -15.55 22.35
CA LEU A 78 -44.21 -14.29 21.79
C LEU A 78 -45.01 -13.43 22.78
N LEU A 79 -45.45 -14.01 23.90
CA LEU A 79 -46.24 -13.29 24.92
C LEU A 79 -45.39 -12.66 26.03
N LEU A 80 -44.15 -13.13 26.25
CA LEU A 80 -43.25 -12.54 27.25
C LEU A 80 -42.64 -11.19 26.84
N CYS A 81 -42.50 -10.93 25.54
CA CYS A 81 -41.82 -9.73 25.03
C CYS A 81 -42.67 -8.45 25.08
N CYS A 82 -43.99 -8.55 25.31
CA CYS A 82 -44.91 -7.41 25.16
C CYS A 82 -45.28 -6.71 26.48
N PHE A 83 -44.85 -7.21 27.65
CA PHE A 83 -45.27 -6.68 28.96
C PHE A 83 -44.20 -5.88 29.73
N CYS A 84 -42.93 -5.88 29.30
CA CYS A 84 -41.86 -5.14 29.98
C CYS A 84 -41.69 -3.68 29.53
N ALA A 85 -42.60 -3.15 28.69
CA ALA A 85 -42.46 -1.86 28.03
C ALA A 85 -43.28 -0.70 28.64
N LEU A 86 -44.02 -0.94 29.73
CA LEU A 86 -44.95 0.04 30.33
C LEU A 86 -44.87 0.10 31.87
N ALA A 87 -43.68 0.33 32.42
CA ALA A 87 -43.51 0.75 33.82
C ALA A 87 -42.27 1.64 34.04
N PHE A 88 -42.44 2.61 34.94
CA PHE A 88 -41.48 3.57 35.51
C PHE A 88 -41.13 4.86 34.74
N PRO A 89 -41.17 6.04 35.42
CA PRO A 89 -40.90 7.36 34.83
C PRO A 89 -39.42 7.76 34.89
N CYS A 90 -39.12 8.94 34.33
CA CYS A 90 -37.79 9.55 34.21
C CYS A 90 -37.03 9.68 35.55
N HIS A 91 -35.68 9.64 35.47
CA HIS A 91 -34.74 10.60 36.08
C HIS A 91 -33.33 10.44 35.46
N GLY A 92 -32.53 11.51 35.43
CA GLY A 92 -31.07 11.44 35.21
C GLY A 92 -30.57 11.30 33.76
N ALA A 93 -30.59 12.38 32.98
CA ALA A 93 -29.91 12.42 31.67
C ALA A 93 -28.39 12.69 31.83
N VAL A 94 -27.57 11.64 31.87
CA VAL A 94 -26.12 11.77 31.72
C VAL A 94 -25.78 11.79 30.23
N THR A 95 -25.33 12.93 29.72
CA THR A 95 -24.93 13.08 28.31
C THR A 95 -23.58 12.43 28.06
N SER A 96 -23.57 11.11 27.79
CA SER A 96 -22.43 10.46 27.18
C SER A 96 -22.23 11.01 25.77
N ASN A 97 -21.20 11.85 25.60
CA ASN A 97 -20.77 12.30 24.28
C ASN A 97 -20.20 11.11 23.50
N VAL A 98 -21.09 10.34 22.85
CA VAL A 98 -20.72 9.40 21.79
C VAL A 98 -20.17 10.23 20.65
N SER A 99 -18.85 10.45 20.68
CA SER A 99 -18.12 11.02 19.57
C SER A 99 -18.45 10.21 18.33
N ARG A 100 -19.11 10.83 17.35
CA ARG A 100 -19.21 10.27 16.00
C ARG A 100 -17.81 10.25 15.44
N SER A 101 -17.12 9.14 15.63
CA SER A 101 -15.95 8.77 14.83
C SER A 101 -16.35 8.90 13.37
N SER A 102 -15.93 9.98 12.72
CA SER A 102 -15.99 10.10 11.28
C SER A 102 -15.12 8.97 10.75
N HIS A 103 -15.74 7.95 10.15
CA HIS A 103 -15.01 6.97 9.37
C HIS A 103 -14.48 7.66 8.11
N HIS A 104 -13.40 8.43 8.26
CA HIS A 104 -12.56 8.87 7.15
C HIS A 104 -12.19 7.60 6.40
N LYS A 105 -12.70 7.49 5.18
CA LYS A 105 -12.51 6.32 4.32
C LYS A 105 -11.05 6.32 3.89
N ALA A 106 -10.21 5.68 4.69
CA ALA A 106 -8.76 5.73 4.61
C ALA A 106 -8.28 5.64 3.15
N THR A 107 -7.40 6.57 2.77
CA THR A 107 -6.81 6.66 1.44
C THR A 107 -6.25 5.29 1.05
N GLN A 108 -6.71 4.72 -0.07
CA GLN A 108 -6.21 3.43 -0.56
C GLN A 108 -4.87 3.62 -1.28
N SER A 109 -3.87 4.06 -0.50
CA SER A 109 -2.49 4.32 -0.89
C SER A 109 -1.78 3.06 -1.40
N PHE A 110 -2.11 1.90 -0.83
CA PHE A 110 -1.52 0.62 -1.18
C PHE A 110 -2.56 -0.39 -1.68
N ILE A 111 -2.37 -0.93 -2.89
CA ILE A 111 -3.19 -1.99 -3.49
C ILE A 111 -2.50 -3.34 -3.29
N GLY A 112 -3.07 -4.21 -2.45
CA GLY A 112 -2.47 -5.50 -2.11
C GLY A 112 -1.32 -5.34 -1.10
N THR A 113 -0.19 -6.01 -1.37
CA THR A 113 0.94 -6.16 -0.42
C THR A 113 2.32 -5.96 -1.04
N TYR A 114 2.42 -5.85 -2.37
CA TYR A 114 3.68 -5.74 -3.11
C TYR A 114 3.74 -4.42 -3.90
N GLY A 115 4.82 -3.67 -3.72
CA GLY A 115 5.21 -2.49 -4.50
C GLY A 115 6.67 -2.57 -4.93
N ILE A 116 7.14 -1.57 -5.68
CA ILE A 116 8.53 -1.49 -6.14
C ILE A 116 9.07 -0.05 -6.01
N ASN A 117 10.34 0.09 -5.63
CA ASN A 117 11.07 1.34 -5.70
C ASN A 117 11.64 1.51 -7.12
N TYR A 118 11.22 2.56 -7.82
CA TYR A 118 11.76 2.97 -9.12
C TYR A 118 12.80 4.07 -8.89
N GLY A 119 13.99 3.65 -8.45
CA GLY A 119 15.20 4.46 -8.45
C GLY A 119 15.66 4.81 -9.87
N ARG A 120 16.44 5.88 -9.97
CA ARG A 120 16.93 6.50 -11.22
C ARG A 120 18.33 7.12 -11.08
N ILE A 121 19.14 6.66 -10.14
CA ILE A 121 20.55 7.10 -10.02
C ILE A 121 21.39 6.31 -11.05
N ALA A 122 21.10 6.59 -12.33
CA ALA A 122 21.60 5.87 -13.49
C ALA A 122 21.40 6.70 -14.78
N ASP A 123 22.25 6.46 -15.79
CA ASP A 123 22.25 7.17 -17.09
C ASP A 123 21.72 6.32 -18.26
N ASN A 124 21.35 5.06 -18.01
CA ASN A 124 21.12 4.04 -19.04
C ASN A 124 19.75 3.34 -18.95
N LEU A 125 18.82 3.86 -18.15
CA LEU A 125 17.49 3.27 -17.91
C LEU A 125 16.51 3.52 -19.07
N PRO A 126 15.40 2.76 -19.15
CA PRO A 126 14.37 3.00 -20.17
C PRO A 126 13.59 4.28 -19.89
N GLU A 127 13.11 4.90 -20.97
CA GLU A 127 12.16 6.02 -20.93
C GLU A 127 10.96 5.74 -20.00
N PRO A 128 10.47 6.70 -19.20
CA PRO A 128 9.44 6.44 -18.18
C PRO A 128 8.15 5.79 -18.71
N ARG A 129 7.79 6.01 -19.98
CA ARG A 129 6.65 5.34 -20.65
C ARG A 129 6.88 3.84 -20.83
N GLU A 130 8.09 3.43 -21.15
CA GLU A 130 8.50 2.03 -21.25
C GLU A 130 8.61 1.37 -19.87
N VAL A 131 9.00 2.14 -18.84
CA VAL A 131 8.92 1.67 -17.44
C VAL A 131 7.48 1.43 -17.01
N VAL A 132 6.52 2.29 -17.38
CA VAL A 132 5.08 2.06 -17.15
C VAL A 132 4.57 0.83 -17.93
N ARG A 133 5.09 0.56 -19.13
CA ARG A 133 4.82 -0.68 -19.89
C ARG A 133 5.33 -1.91 -19.14
N LEU A 134 6.58 -1.87 -18.65
CA LEU A 134 7.22 -2.93 -17.86
C LEU A 134 6.44 -3.25 -16.58
N LEU A 135 6.09 -2.22 -15.79
CA LEU A 135 5.34 -2.37 -14.54
C LEU A 135 3.97 -3.05 -14.76
N LYS A 136 3.27 -2.70 -15.84
CA LYS A 136 2.01 -3.33 -16.25
C LYS A 136 2.21 -4.80 -16.67
N LEU A 137 3.27 -5.12 -17.40
CA LEU A 137 3.62 -6.50 -17.79
C LEU A 137 3.99 -7.36 -16.57
N ALA A 138 4.71 -6.80 -15.60
CA ALA A 138 5.04 -7.41 -14.32
C ALA A 138 3.84 -7.50 -13.34
N LYS A 139 2.73 -6.78 -13.63
CA LYS A 139 1.55 -6.62 -12.76
C LYS A 139 1.85 -5.99 -11.40
N ILE A 140 2.84 -5.09 -11.35
CA ILE A 140 3.18 -4.31 -10.16
C ILE A 140 2.32 -3.05 -10.15
N LEU A 141 1.54 -2.85 -9.09
CA LEU A 141 0.51 -1.80 -9.02
C LEU A 141 0.88 -0.59 -8.15
N ASN A 142 1.90 -0.71 -7.30
CA ASN A 142 2.35 0.34 -6.38
C ASN A 142 3.83 0.65 -6.66
N VAL A 143 4.15 1.92 -6.87
CA VAL A 143 5.51 2.40 -7.17
C VAL A 143 5.87 3.54 -6.22
N LYS A 144 7.09 3.54 -5.69
CA LYS A 144 7.71 4.68 -5.00
C LYS A 144 8.83 5.24 -5.88
N ILE A 145 8.93 6.56 -5.99
CA ILE A 145 10.06 7.28 -6.59
C ILE A 145 10.67 8.25 -5.58
N TYR A 146 11.93 8.64 -5.78
CA TYR A 146 12.74 9.41 -4.82
C TYR A 146 12.79 10.92 -5.10
N ASP A 147 11.90 11.39 -5.97
CA ASP A 147 11.74 12.77 -6.42
C ASP A 147 10.27 12.97 -6.84
N ALA A 148 9.99 14.00 -7.65
CA ALA A 148 8.74 14.15 -8.38
C ALA A 148 8.97 14.53 -9.86
N GLU A 149 9.90 13.84 -10.53
CA GLU A 149 10.37 14.08 -11.90
C GLU A 149 9.21 14.13 -12.92
N HIS A 150 9.05 15.28 -13.59
CA HIS A 150 7.87 15.62 -14.40
C HIS A 150 7.65 14.66 -15.58
N SER A 151 8.71 14.15 -16.20
CA SER A 151 8.62 13.15 -17.28
C SER A 151 8.01 11.83 -16.79
N VAL A 152 8.28 11.44 -15.53
CA VAL A 152 7.72 10.25 -14.88
C VAL A 152 6.28 10.51 -14.46
N LEU A 153 5.98 11.68 -13.87
CA LEU A 153 4.61 12.06 -13.49
C LEU A 153 3.66 12.05 -14.70
N GLU A 154 4.14 12.51 -15.86
CA GLU A 154 3.39 12.48 -17.12
C GLU A 154 3.26 11.06 -17.70
N ALA A 155 4.32 10.25 -17.67
CA ALA A 155 4.25 8.86 -18.14
C ALA A 155 3.29 7.99 -17.32
N PHE A 156 3.11 8.30 -16.03
CA PHE A 156 2.13 7.64 -15.17
C PHE A 156 0.69 8.18 -15.35
N ARG A 157 0.45 9.24 -16.14
CA ARG A 157 -0.89 9.79 -16.40
C ARG A 157 -1.78 8.76 -17.08
N GLY A 158 -2.97 8.53 -16.53
CA GLY A 158 -3.90 7.50 -17.01
C GLY A 158 -3.40 6.04 -16.87
N SER A 159 -2.25 5.82 -16.24
CA SER A 159 -1.63 4.48 -16.19
C SER A 159 -2.45 3.47 -15.39
N GLY A 160 -3.16 3.92 -14.35
CA GLY A 160 -3.84 3.07 -13.37
C GLY A 160 -2.94 2.59 -12.23
N LEU A 161 -1.63 2.85 -12.28
CA LEU A 161 -0.67 2.48 -11.23
C LEU A 161 -0.72 3.51 -10.09
N ASN A 162 -0.66 3.07 -8.83
CA ASN A 162 -0.47 3.94 -7.67
C ASN A 162 0.99 4.41 -7.61
N LEU A 163 1.20 5.72 -7.48
CA LEU A 163 2.51 6.35 -7.37
C LEU A 163 2.66 7.06 -6.01
N VAL A 164 3.77 6.81 -5.33
CA VAL A 164 4.28 7.60 -4.21
C VAL A 164 5.47 8.41 -4.72
N VAL A 165 5.45 9.71 -4.47
CA VAL A 165 6.50 10.66 -4.85
C VAL A 165 7.28 11.10 -3.60
N ALA A 166 8.48 11.65 -3.75
CA ALA A 166 9.27 12.11 -2.61
C ALA A 166 9.69 13.57 -2.73
N ILE A 167 9.73 14.24 -1.59
CA ILE A 167 10.45 15.50 -1.39
C ILE A 167 11.88 15.12 -0.97
N PRO A 168 12.91 15.41 -1.78
CA PRO A 168 14.28 15.02 -1.46
C PRO A 168 14.83 15.69 -0.19
N ASN A 169 15.75 15.01 0.50
CA ASN A 169 16.35 15.49 1.76
C ASN A 169 16.91 16.93 1.66
N GLY A 170 17.45 17.32 0.51
CA GLY A 170 17.98 18.68 0.29
C GLY A 170 16.95 19.82 0.38
N LEU A 171 15.65 19.54 0.26
CA LEU A 171 14.59 20.57 0.35
C LEU A 171 14.08 20.79 1.78
N LEU A 172 14.44 19.93 2.75
CA LEU A 172 13.81 19.92 4.07
C LEU A 172 14.08 21.21 4.86
N LYS A 173 15.31 21.73 4.82
CA LYS A 173 15.70 22.97 5.52
C LYS A 173 14.91 24.18 5.00
N ASP A 174 14.78 24.32 3.68
CA ASP A 174 13.99 25.35 3.02
C ASP A 174 12.48 25.23 3.31
N MET A 175 11.93 24.02 3.25
CA MET A 175 10.50 23.77 3.51
C MET A 175 10.13 23.94 4.98
N ALA A 176 11.03 23.63 5.93
CA ALA A 176 10.82 23.90 7.35
C ALA A 176 10.86 25.39 7.66
N ALA A 177 11.82 26.12 7.07
CA ALA A 177 11.99 27.56 7.29
C ALA A 177 10.91 28.43 6.60
N ASN A 178 10.35 27.98 5.47
CA ASN A 178 9.33 28.72 4.73
C ASN A 178 8.18 27.80 4.24
N PRO A 179 6.97 27.91 4.83
CA PRO A 179 5.79 27.18 4.36
C PRO A 179 5.39 27.42 2.90
N SER A 180 5.79 28.56 2.28
CA SER A 180 5.54 28.77 0.83
C SER A 180 6.18 27.67 0.01
N LYS A 181 7.40 27.21 0.36
CA LYS A 181 8.14 26.21 -0.42
C LYS A 181 7.41 24.88 -0.50
N ALA A 182 6.66 24.50 0.54
CA ALA A 182 5.82 23.31 0.52
C ALA A 182 4.59 23.49 -0.40
N MET A 183 3.96 24.67 -0.38
CA MET A 183 2.85 25.02 -1.27
C MET A 183 3.30 25.12 -2.74
N ASP A 184 4.41 25.81 -3.00
CA ASP A 184 5.05 25.96 -4.32
C ASP A 184 5.34 24.57 -4.92
N TRP A 185 5.95 23.68 -4.13
CA TRP A 185 6.27 22.31 -4.56
C TRP A 185 5.02 21.47 -4.88
N LEU A 186 3.92 21.58 -4.11
CA LEU A 186 2.67 20.89 -4.44
C LEU A 186 1.98 21.47 -5.68
N ASN A 187 2.08 22.78 -5.90
CA ASN A 187 1.50 23.46 -7.06
C ASN A 187 2.22 23.08 -8.37
N GLU A 188 3.52 22.85 -8.30
CA GLU A 188 4.35 22.39 -9.43
C GLU A 188 4.24 20.87 -9.64
N ASN A 189 4.41 20.07 -8.58
CA ASN A 189 4.69 18.64 -8.69
C ASN A 189 3.50 17.72 -8.40
N VAL A 190 2.37 18.25 -7.91
CA VAL A 190 1.17 17.44 -7.58
C VAL A 190 -0.08 17.93 -8.31
N GLN A 191 -0.40 19.22 -8.25
CA GLN A 191 -1.63 19.77 -8.86
C GLN A 191 -1.75 19.52 -10.39
N PRO A 192 -0.70 19.63 -11.24
CA PRO A 192 -0.85 19.47 -12.70
C PRO A 192 -1.08 18.01 -13.14
N TYR A 193 -0.89 17.06 -12.23
CA TYR A 193 -0.90 15.62 -12.49
C TYR A 193 -2.08 14.92 -11.80
N TYR A 194 -2.36 15.27 -10.54
CA TYR A 194 -3.48 14.72 -9.79
C TYR A 194 -4.85 15.18 -10.36
N PRO A 195 -5.89 14.32 -10.43
CA PRO A 195 -5.93 12.90 -10.09
C PRO A 195 -5.59 11.98 -11.28
N SER A 196 -5.27 12.54 -12.46
CA SER A 196 -5.06 11.78 -13.69
C SER A 196 -3.81 10.87 -13.65
N THR A 197 -2.76 11.34 -13.01
CA THR A 197 -1.70 10.52 -12.42
C THR A 197 -2.12 10.21 -10.98
N ARG A 198 -2.13 8.92 -10.62
CA ARG A 198 -2.56 8.47 -9.28
C ARG A 198 -1.45 8.64 -8.26
N ILE A 199 -1.09 9.89 -7.98
CA ILE A 199 -0.31 10.25 -6.79
C ILE A 199 -1.18 9.92 -5.58
N VAL A 200 -0.73 8.98 -4.75
CA VAL A 200 -1.47 8.46 -3.59
C VAL A 200 -0.72 8.60 -2.27
N GLY A 201 0.55 8.99 -2.31
CA GLY A 201 1.34 9.35 -1.15
C GLY A 201 2.52 10.25 -1.49
N ILE A 202 3.02 10.95 -0.48
CA ILE A 202 4.22 11.79 -0.52
C ILE A 202 5.11 11.38 0.65
N THR A 203 6.39 11.08 0.39
CA THR A 203 7.40 10.90 1.43
C THR A 203 8.23 12.17 1.61
N VAL A 204 8.28 12.69 2.84
CA VAL A 204 9.08 13.87 3.21
C VAL A 204 10.46 13.39 3.63
N GLY A 205 11.42 13.45 2.72
CA GLY A 205 12.74 12.85 2.87
C GLY A 205 12.73 11.31 2.81
N ASN A 206 13.91 10.73 3.03
CA ASN A 206 14.18 9.29 3.16
C ASN A 206 15.35 9.11 4.14
N GLU A 207 15.16 8.27 5.17
CA GLU A 207 16.16 7.88 6.19
C GLU A 207 16.80 9.01 7.01
N VAL A 208 16.19 10.20 7.01
CA VAL A 208 16.75 11.45 7.56
C VAL A 208 17.28 11.32 9.00
N LEU A 209 16.53 10.65 9.88
CA LEU A 209 16.90 10.46 11.30
C LEU A 209 17.94 9.36 11.53
N GLY A 210 18.30 8.58 10.50
CA GLY A 210 19.46 7.70 10.49
C GLY A 210 20.70 8.29 9.81
N GLY A 211 20.59 9.53 9.27
CA GLY A 211 21.65 10.23 8.56
C GLY A 211 22.58 11.05 9.45
N ALA A 212 23.65 11.59 8.85
CA ALA A 212 24.74 12.29 9.55
C ALA A 212 24.66 13.84 9.54
N ASP A 213 23.51 14.44 9.16
CA ASP A 213 23.28 15.89 9.19
C ASP A 213 22.19 16.24 10.22
N PRO A 214 22.57 16.67 11.45
CA PRO A 214 21.60 17.01 12.50
C PRO A 214 20.60 18.08 12.07
N GLY A 215 21.00 19.03 11.23
CA GLY A 215 20.13 20.09 10.73
C GLY A 215 19.04 19.58 9.77
N LEU A 216 19.17 18.37 9.20
CA LEU A 216 18.08 17.73 8.48
C LEU A 216 17.10 17.04 9.44
N ALA A 217 17.59 16.48 10.55
CA ALA A 217 16.73 15.93 11.61
C ALA A 217 15.88 17.03 12.28
N GLU A 218 16.50 18.18 12.61
CA GLU A 218 15.82 19.39 13.10
C GLU A 218 14.74 19.88 12.11
N ALA A 219 15.08 19.95 10.82
CA ALA A 219 14.16 20.45 9.80
C ALA A 219 12.97 19.50 9.52
N LEU A 220 13.14 18.18 9.69
CA LEU A 220 12.16 17.18 9.25
C LEU A 220 10.75 17.41 9.83
N VAL A 221 10.64 17.73 11.12
CA VAL A 221 9.34 17.95 11.79
C VAL A 221 8.61 19.14 11.18
N GLY A 222 9.31 20.25 10.96
CA GLY A 222 8.76 21.46 10.34
C GLY A 222 8.39 21.26 8.87
N ALA A 223 9.21 20.54 8.11
CA ALA A 223 8.93 20.21 6.72
C ALA A 223 7.67 19.32 6.58
N VAL A 224 7.52 18.29 7.42
CA VAL A 224 6.32 17.43 7.44
C VAL A 224 5.05 18.24 7.76
N ALA A 225 5.11 19.12 8.77
CA ALA A 225 3.98 19.98 9.12
C ALA A 225 3.59 20.93 7.98
N ASN A 226 4.56 21.63 7.39
CA ASN A 226 4.30 22.60 6.32
C ASN A 226 3.77 21.93 5.04
N VAL A 227 4.21 20.71 4.70
CA VAL A 227 3.66 19.93 3.58
C VAL A 227 2.24 19.42 3.88
N HIS A 228 1.95 19.01 5.11
CA HIS A 228 0.59 18.64 5.53
C HIS A 228 -0.38 19.82 5.43
N ASP A 229 0.02 21.00 5.90
CA ASP A 229 -0.86 22.16 5.93
C ASP A 229 -1.10 22.69 4.51
N ALA A 230 -0.09 22.62 3.65
CA ALA A 230 -0.26 22.88 2.22
C ALA A 230 -1.20 21.84 1.54
N LEU A 231 -1.05 20.53 1.81
CA LEU A 231 -2.01 19.51 1.37
C LEU A 231 -3.43 19.76 1.90
N THR A 232 -3.56 20.28 3.12
CA THR A 232 -4.85 20.63 3.75
C THR A 232 -5.50 21.81 3.04
N MET A 233 -4.75 22.89 2.76
CA MET A 233 -5.20 24.03 1.98
C MET A 233 -5.68 23.63 0.58
N LEU A 234 -4.98 22.69 -0.06
CA LEU A 234 -5.36 22.12 -1.38
C LEU A 234 -6.45 21.04 -1.31
N ARG A 235 -6.94 20.69 -0.10
CA ARG A 235 -7.95 19.63 0.16
C ARG A 235 -7.51 18.22 -0.29
N LEU A 236 -6.21 17.98 -0.32
CA LEU A 236 -5.56 16.73 -0.70
C LEU A 236 -5.14 15.85 0.48
N ALA A 237 -5.17 16.36 1.73
CA ALA A 237 -4.80 15.58 2.92
C ALA A 237 -5.63 14.27 3.06
N ASP A 238 -6.95 14.33 2.84
CA ASP A 238 -7.84 13.15 2.80
C ASP A 238 -7.66 12.28 1.52
N LYS A 239 -6.62 12.49 0.72
CA LYS A 239 -6.48 11.92 -0.65
C LYS A 239 -5.07 11.41 -0.96
N ILE A 240 -4.05 11.90 -0.26
CA ILE A 240 -2.64 11.59 -0.47
C ILE A 240 -2.02 11.33 0.91
N GLU A 241 -1.49 10.12 1.12
CA GLU A 241 -0.85 9.70 2.37
C GLU A 241 0.51 10.41 2.56
N LEU A 242 0.65 11.25 3.59
CA LEU A 242 1.92 11.90 3.93
C LEU A 242 2.69 11.08 4.97
N SER A 243 3.97 10.81 4.72
CA SER A 243 4.82 10.03 5.64
C SER A 243 6.31 10.41 5.53
N THR A 244 7.16 9.79 6.34
CA THR A 244 8.63 9.79 6.16
C THR A 244 9.19 8.38 6.39
N PRO A 245 9.99 7.81 5.46
CA PRO A 245 10.68 6.54 5.67
C PRO A 245 11.89 6.67 6.60
N HIS A 246 12.03 5.72 7.53
CA HIS A 246 13.16 5.61 8.44
C HIS A 246 14.00 4.35 8.14
N SER A 247 15.32 4.42 8.25
CA SER A 247 16.15 3.22 8.37
C SER A 247 16.08 2.65 9.79
N GLU A 248 16.47 1.39 9.97
CA GLU A 248 16.56 0.76 11.30
C GLU A 248 17.58 1.45 12.23
N ALA A 249 18.41 2.35 11.70
CA ALA A 249 19.31 3.20 12.47
C ALA A 249 18.60 4.18 13.43
N VAL A 250 17.27 4.30 13.39
CA VAL A 250 16.49 5.01 14.42
C VAL A 250 16.28 4.22 15.71
N PHE A 251 16.56 2.90 15.70
CA PHE A 251 16.45 2.03 16.88
C PHE A 251 17.78 1.98 17.66
N ALA A 252 17.70 1.89 18.98
CA ALA A 252 18.87 1.68 19.85
C ALA A 252 19.36 0.22 19.79
N ASN A 253 18.42 -0.71 19.59
CA ASN A 253 18.61 -2.14 19.50
C ASN A 253 17.40 -2.75 18.76
N SER A 254 17.58 -3.85 18.04
CA SER A 254 16.49 -4.56 17.32
C SER A 254 16.40 -6.05 17.67
N TYR A 255 17.30 -6.57 18.50
CA TYR A 255 17.34 -7.97 18.92
C TYR A 255 17.30 -8.11 20.46
N PRO A 256 16.50 -9.05 21.02
CA PRO A 256 15.36 -9.70 20.35
C PRO A 256 14.27 -8.65 20.04
N PRO A 257 13.33 -8.91 19.11
CA PRO A 257 12.38 -7.90 18.63
C PRO A 257 11.61 -7.16 19.73
N SER A 258 11.18 -7.84 20.80
CA SER A 258 10.42 -7.23 21.89
C SER A 258 11.25 -6.37 22.85
N ALA A 259 12.57 -6.31 22.68
CA ALA A 259 13.44 -5.36 23.35
C ALA A 259 13.60 -4.05 22.57
N CYS A 260 13.14 -3.97 21.32
CA CYS A 260 13.40 -2.84 20.43
C CYS A 260 12.80 -1.53 20.94
N VAL A 261 13.62 -0.47 20.97
CA VAL A 261 13.21 0.90 21.26
C VAL A 261 13.91 1.88 20.32
N PHE A 262 13.34 3.08 20.15
CA PHE A 262 14.02 4.19 19.47
C PHE A 262 15.21 4.71 20.29
N LYS A 263 16.21 5.29 19.63
CA LYS A 263 17.33 5.96 20.31
C LYS A 263 16.87 7.25 21.01
N ASP A 264 17.31 7.44 22.26
CA ASP A 264 16.90 8.56 23.11
C ASP A 264 17.21 9.95 22.51
N ASP A 265 18.32 10.10 21.79
CA ASP A 265 18.72 11.33 21.10
C ASP A 265 17.79 11.68 19.93
N LEU A 266 17.18 10.68 19.29
CA LEU A 266 16.21 10.86 18.20
C LEU A 266 14.76 11.03 18.69
N VAL A 267 14.47 10.72 19.97
CA VAL A 267 13.10 10.82 20.55
C VAL A 267 12.50 12.22 20.40
N VAL A 268 13.33 13.27 20.44
CA VAL A 268 12.93 14.68 20.27
C VAL A 268 12.32 14.96 18.88
N TYR A 269 12.76 14.26 17.84
CA TYR A 269 12.21 14.37 16.48
C TYR A 269 11.12 13.32 16.21
N LEU A 270 11.32 12.11 16.74
CA LEU A 270 10.39 10.99 16.53
C LEU A 270 9.04 11.21 17.20
N ARG A 271 8.96 11.69 18.45
CA ARG A 271 7.65 11.89 19.12
C ARG A 271 6.73 12.86 18.35
N PRO A 272 7.16 14.07 17.94
CA PRO A 272 6.34 14.95 17.11
C PRO A 272 5.86 14.33 15.79
N LEU A 273 6.69 13.51 15.13
CA LEU A 273 6.34 12.80 13.91
C LEU A 273 5.32 11.69 14.17
N LEU A 274 5.50 10.89 15.23
CA LEU A 274 4.58 9.84 15.62
C LEU A 274 3.23 10.40 16.10
N ASP A 275 3.22 11.50 16.85
CA ASP A 275 2.01 12.27 17.19
C ASP A 275 1.30 12.81 15.94
N PHE A 276 2.04 13.21 14.91
CA PHE A 276 1.48 13.64 13.63
C PHE A 276 0.90 12.47 12.83
N PHE A 277 1.63 11.36 12.67
CA PHE A 277 1.15 10.18 11.95
C PHE A 277 -0.03 9.50 12.66
N ALA A 278 -0.04 9.45 14.00
CA ALA A 278 -1.16 8.95 14.78
C ALA A 278 -2.45 9.78 14.62
N ARG A 279 -2.33 11.11 14.51
CA ARG A 279 -3.48 12.02 14.25
C ARG A 279 -3.99 11.95 12.81
N THR A 280 -3.11 11.74 11.83
CA THR A 280 -3.47 11.66 10.40
C THR A 280 -3.84 10.24 9.94
N GLY A 281 -3.59 9.22 10.77
CA GLY A 281 -3.80 7.81 10.41
C GLY A 281 -2.73 7.26 9.46
N ALA A 282 -1.60 7.95 9.30
CA ALA A 282 -0.49 7.50 8.47
C ALA A 282 0.28 6.34 9.14
N PRO A 283 0.85 5.42 8.34
CA PRO A 283 1.71 4.34 8.84
C PRO A 283 3.12 4.85 9.19
N PHE A 284 3.80 4.13 10.08
CA PHE A 284 5.25 4.21 10.21
C PHE A 284 5.89 3.43 9.04
N TYR A 285 6.77 4.10 8.27
CA TYR A 285 7.51 3.44 7.20
C TYR A 285 8.94 3.15 7.64
N VAL A 286 9.34 1.88 7.57
CA VAL A 286 10.71 1.41 7.84
C VAL A 286 11.36 0.81 6.59
N ASN A 287 12.65 1.05 6.41
CA ASN A 287 13.49 0.40 5.41
C ASN A 287 14.16 -0.81 6.06
N ALA A 288 13.64 -2.00 5.77
CA ALA A 288 13.96 -3.24 6.49
C ALA A 288 14.76 -4.20 5.59
N TYR A 289 16.05 -4.34 5.87
CA TYR A 289 16.99 -5.07 5.02
C TYR A 289 17.68 -6.23 5.78
N PRO A 290 17.13 -7.46 5.71
CA PRO A 290 17.81 -8.67 6.18
C PRO A 290 19.18 -8.89 5.53
N PHE A 291 19.34 -8.40 4.29
CA PHE A 291 20.61 -8.42 3.58
C PHE A 291 21.70 -7.62 4.30
N LEU A 292 21.42 -6.37 4.69
CA LEU A 292 22.41 -5.50 5.33
C LEU A 292 22.79 -6.01 6.73
N ALA A 293 21.80 -6.53 7.48
CA ALA A 293 22.06 -7.20 8.75
C ALA A 293 22.99 -8.41 8.57
N TYR A 294 22.65 -9.36 7.69
CA TYR A 294 23.51 -10.52 7.37
C TYR A 294 24.90 -10.11 6.86
N MET A 295 24.99 -9.08 6.03
CA MET A 295 26.27 -8.58 5.50
C MET A 295 27.16 -7.98 6.61
N SER A 296 26.56 -7.41 7.65
CA SER A 296 27.29 -6.84 8.80
C SER A 296 27.79 -7.87 9.82
N ASP A 297 27.11 -9.01 9.95
CA ASP A 297 27.50 -10.11 10.84
C ASP A 297 27.18 -11.50 10.22
N PRO A 298 27.93 -11.91 9.19
CA PRO A 298 27.72 -13.18 8.50
C PRO A 298 28.24 -14.40 9.29
N GLU A 299 28.91 -14.18 10.43
CA GLU A 299 29.44 -15.26 11.28
C GLU A 299 28.39 -15.75 12.30
N HIS A 300 27.54 -14.85 12.82
CA HIS A 300 26.51 -15.21 13.80
C HIS A 300 25.08 -15.25 13.23
N ILE A 301 24.81 -14.58 12.09
CA ILE A 301 23.48 -14.59 11.46
C ILE A 301 23.37 -15.75 10.46
N ASP A 302 22.47 -16.70 10.71
CA ASP A 302 22.15 -17.75 9.73
C ASP A 302 21.55 -17.14 8.45
N ILE A 303 22.25 -17.31 7.32
CA ILE A 303 21.79 -16.86 6.01
C ILE A 303 20.42 -17.44 5.63
N ASN A 304 20.05 -18.62 6.15
CA ASN A 304 18.75 -19.23 5.88
C ASN A 304 17.61 -18.48 6.58
N TYR A 305 17.85 -17.96 7.79
CA TYR A 305 16.95 -17.07 8.52
C TYR A 305 16.78 -15.72 7.81
N ALA A 306 17.86 -15.17 7.24
CA ALA A 306 17.79 -13.96 6.41
C ALA A 306 17.07 -14.18 5.06
N LEU A 307 17.14 -15.39 4.49
CA LEU A 307 16.59 -15.76 3.17
C LEU A 307 15.21 -16.44 3.19
N PHE A 308 14.53 -16.55 4.33
CA PHE A 308 13.29 -17.33 4.52
C PHE A 308 13.41 -18.83 4.10
N LYS A 309 14.62 -19.40 4.14
CA LYS A 309 14.85 -20.85 3.95
C LYS A 309 14.57 -21.58 5.27
N PRO A 310 14.40 -22.92 5.29
CA PRO A 310 14.28 -23.67 6.54
C PRO A 310 15.48 -23.43 7.47
N ASN A 311 15.20 -23.04 8.71
CA ASN A 311 16.17 -22.73 9.76
C ASN A 311 15.52 -22.95 11.14
N GLN A 312 16.29 -22.86 12.23
CA GLN A 312 15.76 -23.02 13.60
C GLN A 312 14.93 -21.82 14.07
N GLY A 313 15.09 -20.65 13.43
CA GLY A 313 14.52 -19.38 13.86
C GLY A 313 15.13 -18.84 15.14
N ILE A 314 14.58 -17.73 15.62
CA ILE A 314 14.86 -17.19 16.96
C ILE A 314 13.59 -17.26 17.80
N ILE A 315 13.74 -17.50 19.11
CA ILE A 315 12.66 -17.37 20.09
C ILE A 315 12.92 -16.11 20.90
N ASP A 316 12.00 -15.15 20.80
CA ASP A 316 11.99 -13.97 21.65
C ASP A 316 11.65 -14.40 23.09
N GLN A 317 12.62 -14.30 24.01
CA GLN A 317 12.51 -14.86 25.37
C GLN A 317 11.50 -14.13 26.26
N LYS A 318 11.11 -12.89 25.91
CA LYS A 318 10.19 -12.05 26.69
C LYS A 318 8.73 -12.25 26.29
N THR A 319 8.47 -12.63 25.04
CA THR A 319 7.13 -12.80 24.47
C THR A 319 6.78 -14.25 24.10
N GLY A 320 7.78 -15.13 23.98
CA GLY A 320 7.63 -16.50 23.48
C GLY A 320 7.40 -16.58 21.97
N LEU A 321 7.46 -15.47 21.24
CA LEU A 321 7.26 -15.44 19.79
C LEU A 321 8.42 -16.11 19.05
N HIS A 322 8.08 -17.02 18.13
CA HIS A 322 9.05 -17.65 17.22
C HIS A 322 9.09 -16.91 15.89
N TYR A 323 10.28 -16.49 15.48
CA TYR A 323 10.56 -15.88 14.19
C TYR A 323 11.37 -16.85 13.35
N ASN A 324 10.80 -17.34 12.25
CA ASN A 324 11.50 -18.23 11.31
C ASN A 324 12.14 -17.49 10.13
N ASN A 325 12.08 -16.15 10.12
CA ASN A 325 12.77 -15.30 9.16
C ASN A 325 13.04 -13.90 9.75
N MET A 326 14.12 -13.27 9.30
CA MET A 326 14.57 -11.98 9.80
C MET A 326 13.64 -10.81 9.43
N PHE A 327 13.01 -10.85 8.26
CA PHE A 327 12.14 -9.78 7.76
C PHE A 327 10.93 -9.53 8.69
N GLU A 328 10.27 -10.59 9.18
CA GLU A 328 9.19 -10.44 10.15
C GLU A 328 9.68 -9.95 11.52
N ALA A 329 10.90 -10.33 11.92
CA ALA A 329 11.52 -9.87 13.16
C ALA A 329 11.87 -8.37 13.11
N GLN A 330 12.36 -7.87 11.98
CA GLN A 330 12.61 -6.43 11.74
C GLN A 330 11.31 -5.62 11.72
N VAL A 331 10.26 -6.11 11.05
CA VAL A 331 8.93 -5.47 11.06
C VAL A 331 8.32 -5.45 12.47
N ASP A 332 8.49 -6.51 13.25
CA ASP A 332 8.00 -6.54 14.63
C ASP A 332 8.85 -5.72 15.60
N ALA A 333 10.17 -5.63 15.42
CA ALA A 333 11.02 -4.71 16.16
C ALA A 333 10.52 -3.25 16.00
N ALA A 334 10.11 -2.86 14.79
CA ALA A 334 9.45 -1.56 14.58
C ALA A 334 8.11 -1.43 15.32
N TYR A 335 7.27 -2.48 15.34
CA TYR A 335 6.04 -2.48 16.15
C TYR A 335 6.30 -2.37 17.65
N PHE A 336 7.32 -3.05 18.19
CA PHE A 336 7.68 -2.99 19.60
C PHE A 336 8.26 -1.62 20.00
N ALA A 337 9.07 -0.99 19.15
CA ALA A 337 9.54 0.38 19.37
C ALA A 337 8.38 1.39 19.39
N LEU A 338 7.38 1.22 18.51
CA LEU A 338 6.16 2.02 18.52
C LEU A 338 5.32 1.79 19.79
N GLU A 339 5.19 0.54 20.26
CA GLU A 339 4.52 0.24 21.53
C GLU A 339 5.23 0.89 22.72
N ALA A 340 6.55 0.75 22.82
CA ALA A 340 7.36 1.36 23.88
C ALA A 340 7.29 2.89 23.86
N ALA A 341 7.14 3.51 22.68
CA ALA A 341 6.95 4.94 22.53
C ALA A 341 5.50 5.43 22.78
N GLY A 342 4.52 4.51 22.92
CA GLY A 342 3.12 4.83 23.22
C GLY A 342 2.13 4.77 22.05
N TYR A 343 2.52 4.22 20.90
CA TYR A 343 1.75 4.21 19.64
C TYR A 343 1.34 2.80 19.17
N PRO A 344 0.75 1.93 20.04
CA PRO A 344 0.52 0.51 19.74
C PRO A 344 -0.36 0.23 18.51
N ASN A 345 -1.21 1.19 18.12
CA ASN A 345 -2.18 1.03 17.03
C ASN A 345 -1.65 1.39 15.64
N MET A 346 -0.50 2.07 15.56
CA MET A 346 0.08 2.55 14.30
C MET A 346 0.45 1.35 13.38
N GLU A 347 0.18 1.46 12.08
CA GLU A 347 0.55 0.44 11.11
C GLU A 347 2.03 0.59 10.74
N VAL A 348 2.81 -0.49 10.78
CA VAL A 348 4.15 -0.53 10.17
C VAL A 348 4.02 -0.99 8.72
N ARG A 349 4.69 -0.29 7.80
CA ARG A 349 4.89 -0.71 6.41
C ARG A 349 6.37 -0.65 6.05
N VAL A 350 6.77 -1.48 5.10
CA VAL A 350 8.15 -1.50 4.62
C VAL A 350 8.27 -0.60 3.39
N ALA A 351 9.00 0.51 3.51
CA ALA A 351 9.24 1.46 2.42
C ALA A 351 10.35 0.99 1.47
N GLU A 352 11.29 0.16 1.96
CA GLU A 352 12.33 -0.47 1.16
C GLU A 352 12.75 -1.80 1.77
N THR A 353 13.00 -2.80 0.93
CA THR A 353 13.62 -4.07 1.31
C THR A 353 14.13 -4.79 0.06
N GLY A 354 15.32 -5.37 0.11
CA GLY A 354 15.97 -5.97 -1.05
C GLY A 354 17.17 -6.82 -0.69
N TRP A 355 17.81 -7.39 -1.70
CA TRP A 355 19.03 -8.19 -1.58
C TRP A 355 19.83 -8.07 -2.88
N ALA A 356 21.09 -7.68 -2.80
CA ALA A 356 21.93 -7.41 -3.96
C ALA A 356 22.40 -8.69 -4.67
N SER A 357 22.37 -8.66 -6.01
CA SER A 357 22.71 -9.81 -6.87
C SER A 357 24.20 -10.00 -7.13
N ALA A 358 25.01 -8.98 -6.85
CA ALA A 358 26.47 -9.02 -6.89
C ALA A 358 27.05 -7.98 -5.93
N GLY A 359 28.33 -8.13 -5.59
CA GLY A 359 29.10 -7.28 -4.70
C GLY A 359 30.58 -7.69 -4.70
N ASP A 360 31.42 -6.89 -4.06
CA ASP A 360 32.84 -7.18 -3.86
C ASP A 360 33.05 -8.32 -2.85
N ALA A 361 34.28 -8.85 -2.76
CA ALA A 361 34.59 -10.03 -1.92
C ALA A 361 34.31 -9.84 -0.41
N THR A 362 34.20 -8.60 0.06
CA THR A 362 33.84 -8.23 1.44
C THR A 362 32.33 -8.09 1.66
N GLU A 363 31.50 -8.06 0.61
CA GLU A 363 30.06 -7.86 0.70
C GLU A 363 29.33 -9.20 0.88
N ALA A 364 29.41 -9.74 2.10
CA ALA A 364 28.94 -11.07 2.44
C ALA A 364 27.47 -11.31 2.03
N GLY A 365 27.25 -12.36 1.24
CA GLY A 365 25.92 -12.78 0.78
C GLY A 365 25.44 -12.13 -0.54
N ALA A 366 26.15 -11.16 -1.09
CA ALA A 366 25.83 -10.47 -2.34
C ALA A 366 26.00 -11.36 -3.59
N LYS A 367 25.01 -12.21 -3.85
CA LYS A 367 25.03 -13.23 -4.92
C LYS A 367 23.65 -13.40 -5.53
N LEU A 368 23.59 -13.60 -6.86
CA LEU A 368 22.35 -13.73 -7.63
C LEU A 368 21.42 -14.83 -7.08
N GLU A 369 21.98 -15.96 -6.65
CA GLU A 369 21.26 -17.07 -6.02
C GLU A 369 20.50 -16.65 -4.75
N ASN A 370 21.14 -15.82 -3.93
CA ASN A 370 20.57 -15.27 -2.71
C ASN A 370 19.55 -14.17 -3.03
N ALA A 371 19.85 -13.27 -3.97
CA ALA A 371 18.93 -12.23 -4.41
C ALA A 371 17.63 -12.80 -5.02
N VAL A 372 17.75 -13.85 -5.83
CA VAL A 372 16.62 -14.63 -6.37
C VAL A 372 15.87 -15.33 -5.23
N THR A 373 16.57 -15.97 -4.28
CA THR A 373 15.93 -16.61 -3.11
C THR A 373 15.12 -15.60 -2.30
N TYR A 374 15.75 -14.50 -1.88
CA TYR A 374 15.17 -13.49 -1.02
C TYR A 374 13.90 -12.90 -1.64
N ASN A 375 14.03 -12.32 -2.84
CA ASN A 375 12.92 -11.62 -3.47
C ASN A 375 11.78 -12.57 -3.87
N ARG A 376 12.07 -13.85 -4.20
CA ARG A 376 11.06 -14.87 -4.49
C ARG A 376 10.30 -15.28 -3.22
N ASN A 377 11.01 -15.49 -2.11
CA ASN A 377 10.40 -15.87 -0.85
C ASN A 377 9.63 -14.70 -0.21
N LEU A 378 10.17 -13.49 -0.24
CA LEU A 378 9.47 -12.26 0.17
C LEU A 378 8.18 -12.07 -0.65
N ARG A 379 8.25 -12.19 -1.99
CA ARG A 379 7.05 -12.10 -2.85
C ARG A 379 6.00 -13.16 -2.51
N LYS A 380 6.42 -14.41 -2.24
CA LYS A 380 5.55 -15.49 -1.75
C LYS A 380 4.93 -15.12 -0.39
N ARG A 381 5.73 -14.63 0.56
CA ARG A 381 5.30 -14.23 1.91
C ARG A 381 4.29 -13.09 1.89
N LEU A 382 4.50 -12.07 1.07
CA LEU A 382 3.56 -10.95 0.87
C LEU A 382 2.27 -11.41 0.18
N PHE A 383 2.34 -12.38 -0.74
CA PHE A 383 1.16 -12.94 -1.41
C PHE A 383 0.24 -13.72 -0.47
N LEU A 384 0.76 -14.29 0.64
CA LEU A 384 -0.06 -14.94 1.67
C LEU A 384 -1.01 -13.98 2.42
N ARG A 385 -0.77 -12.66 2.33
CA ARG A 385 -1.56 -11.61 3.00
C ARG A 385 -1.77 -11.82 4.52
N LYS A 386 -0.79 -12.42 5.20
CA LYS A 386 -0.75 -12.52 6.66
C LYS A 386 0.08 -11.40 7.29
N GLY A 387 -0.25 -11.01 8.52
CA GLY A 387 0.65 -10.25 9.38
C GLY A 387 1.77 -11.10 10.00
N THR A 388 2.61 -10.46 10.81
CA THR A 388 3.80 -11.02 11.49
C THR A 388 3.46 -11.81 12.77
N PRO A 389 4.43 -12.44 13.46
CA PRO A 389 4.17 -13.11 14.74
C PRO A 389 3.54 -12.22 15.84
N HIS A 390 3.99 -10.96 16.00
CA HIS A 390 3.40 -10.01 16.98
C HIS A 390 2.13 -9.33 16.46
N ARG A 391 1.98 -9.21 15.14
CA ARG A 391 0.84 -8.54 14.51
C ARG A 391 0.16 -9.40 13.44
N PRO A 392 -0.37 -10.59 13.77
CA PRO A 392 -0.90 -11.55 12.78
C PRO A 392 -2.04 -10.98 11.92
N ASP A 393 -2.84 -10.08 12.47
CA ASP A 393 -3.97 -9.42 11.78
C ASP A 393 -3.58 -8.21 10.92
N LYS A 394 -2.34 -7.69 11.05
CA LYS A 394 -1.85 -6.53 10.28
C LYS A 394 -1.10 -7.01 9.04
N VAL A 395 -1.82 -7.16 7.94
CA VAL A 395 -1.28 -7.62 6.65
C VAL A 395 -0.04 -6.82 6.23
N VAL A 396 1.12 -7.49 6.15
CA VAL A 396 2.39 -6.84 5.78
C VAL A 396 2.37 -6.34 4.34
N LYS A 397 2.86 -5.11 4.13
CA LYS A 397 3.02 -4.44 2.84
C LYS A 397 4.47 -3.99 2.69
N ALA A 398 5.07 -4.21 1.53
CA ALA A 398 6.44 -3.77 1.24
C ALA A 398 6.59 -3.22 -0.18
N TYR A 399 7.40 -2.16 -0.32
CA TYR A 399 8.02 -1.78 -1.58
C TYR A 399 9.40 -2.45 -1.68
N ILE A 400 9.62 -3.24 -2.73
CA ILE A 400 10.89 -3.93 -2.96
C ILE A 400 11.92 -2.95 -3.54
N PHE A 401 13.17 -3.05 -3.10
CA PHE A 401 14.31 -2.31 -3.63
C PHE A 401 15.17 -3.24 -4.50
N ALA A 402 15.32 -3.02 -5.82
CA ALA A 402 14.77 -1.94 -6.65
C ALA A 402 14.28 -2.45 -8.02
N LEU A 403 13.61 -1.59 -8.79
CA LEU A 403 13.13 -1.95 -10.13
C LEU A 403 14.29 -2.24 -11.10
N PHE A 404 15.35 -1.43 -11.06
CA PHE A 404 16.51 -1.52 -11.96
C PHE A 404 17.83 -1.61 -11.19
N ASN A 405 18.86 -2.12 -11.86
CA ASN A 405 20.25 -1.94 -11.44
C ASN A 405 20.66 -0.49 -11.77
N GLU A 406 21.06 0.28 -10.74
CA GLU A 406 21.33 1.72 -10.85
C GLU A 406 22.84 1.97 -10.89
N ASN A 407 23.42 2.14 -12.08
CA ASN A 407 24.86 2.12 -12.30
C ASN A 407 25.63 3.30 -11.70
N LEU A 408 24.96 4.42 -11.39
CA LEU A 408 25.59 5.61 -10.78
C LEU A 408 25.39 5.67 -9.25
N LYS A 409 24.77 4.67 -8.60
CA LYS A 409 24.66 4.65 -7.13
C LYS A 409 26.07 4.63 -6.50
N PRO A 410 26.41 5.62 -5.65
CA PRO A 410 27.71 5.68 -4.97
C PRO A 410 27.79 4.64 -3.85
N GLY A 411 29.00 4.44 -3.30
CA GLY A 411 29.23 3.52 -2.19
C GLY A 411 29.56 2.08 -2.62
N PRO A 412 29.27 1.08 -1.78
CA PRO A 412 29.63 -0.33 -2.00
C PRO A 412 29.08 -0.92 -3.31
N THR A 413 29.60 -2.04 -3.79
CA THR A 413 29.23 -2.58 -5.11
C THR A 413 27.86 -3.22 -5.13
N THR A 414 27.37 -3.71 -3.99
CA THR A 414 25.96 -4.11 -3.79
C THR A 414 24.95 -3.05 -4.21
N GLU A 415 25.24 -1.76 -3.97
CA GLU A 415 24.35 -0.62 -4.28
C GLU A 415 23.96 -0.56 -5.76
N ARG A 416 24.80 -1.07 -6.66
CA ARG A 416 24.59 -1.06 -8.11
C ARG A 416 23.81 -2.30 -8.62
N HIS A 417 23.45 -3.23 -7.73
CA HIS A 417 23.03 -4.60 -8.08
C HIS A 417 21.73 -5.12 -7.42
N TYR A 418 20.87 -4.23 -6.92
CA TYR A 418 19.55 -4.57 -6.32
C TYR A 418 18.39 -4.76 -7.31
N GLY A 419 18.63 -4.55 -8.61
CA GLY A 419 17.58 -4.47 -9.63
C GLY A 419 16.89 -5.79 -9.93
N LEU A 420 15.56 -5.80 -9.96
CA LEU A 420 14.81 -6.92 -10.55
C LEU A 420 15.00 -7.01 -12.07
N PHE A 421 15.22 -5.87 -12.74
CA PHE A 421 15.50 -5.75 -14.17
C PHE A 421 16.84 -5.07 -14.42
N ASN A 422 17.45 -5.37 -15.57
CA ASN A 422 18.61 -4.65 -16.08
C ASN A 422 18.16 -3.32 -16.74
N PRO A 423 19.08 -2.37 -17.01
CA PRO A 423 18.74 -1.09 -17.63
C PRO A 423 18.06 -1.17 -19.00
N ASP A 424 18.23 -2.26 -19.76
CA ASP A 424 17.52 -2.51 -21.02
C ASP A 424 16.07 -3.03 -20.84
N GLY A 425 15.63 -3.22 -19.59
CA GLY A 425 14.34 -3.81 -19.22
C GLY A 425 14.31 -5.34 -19.28
N SER A 426 15.42 -6.02 -19.57
CA SER A 426 15.52 -7.49 -19.42
C SER A 426 15.51 -7.89 -17.94
N VAL A 427 15.21 -9.16 -17.64
CA VAL A 427 15.15 -9.67 -16.26
C VAL A 427 16.57 -9.84 -15.72
N SER A 428 16.84 -9.30 -14.53
CA SER A 428 18.11 -9.50 -13.80
C SER A 428 17.93 -10.57 -12.71
N ILE A 429 16.88 -10.42 -11.88
CA ILE A 429 16.53 -11.37 -10.81
C ILE A 429 15.24 -12.10 -11.24
N ASP A 430 15.34 -13.37 -11.64
CA ASP A 430 14.18 -14.11 -12.15
C ASP A 430 13.19 -14.53 -11.04
N LEU A 431 12.09 -13.77 -10.97
CA LEU A 431 10.93 -14.05 -10.13
C LEU A 431 9.72 -14.55 -10.93
N GLY A 432 9.88 -14.91 -12.22
CA GLY A 432 8.78 -15.17 -13.14
C GLY A 432 8.04 -13.90 -13.56
N PHE A 433 8.73 -12.76 -13.60
CA PHE A 433 8.23 -11.53 -14.23
C PHE A 433 8.54 -11.52 -15.73
N ARG A 434 7.78 -10.73 -16.50
CA ARG A 434 8.08 -10.49 -17.92
C ARG A 434 8.80 -9.15 -18.05
N GLY A 435 10.07 -9.19 -18.46
CA GLY A 435 10.82 -8.00 -18.86
C GLY A 435 10.28 -7.37 -20.14
N LEU A 436 10.91 -6.27 -20.57
CA LEU A 436 10.76 -5.76 -21.92
C LEU A 436 11.44 -6.75 -22.87
N SER A 437 10.72 -7.22 -23.90
CA SER A 437 11.35 -8.00 -24.97
C SER A 437 12.24 -7.08 -25.79
N SER A 438 13.54 -7.38 -25.85
CA SER A 438 14.46 -6.71 -26.77
C SER A 438 13.94 -6.83 -28.20
N SER A 439 13.84 -5.70 -28.90
CA SER A 439 13.51 -5.62 -30.32
C SER A 439 14.66 -6.10 -31.22
N ALA A 440 15.81 -6.49 -30.64
CA ALA A 440 17.02 -6.91 -31.34
C ALA A 440 17.29 -8.43 -31.30
N SER A 441 16.26 -9.29 -31.37
CA SER A 441 16.45 -10.73 -31.67
C SER A 441 15.18 -11.47 -32.17
N SER A 442 14.41 -10.86 -33.08
CA SER A 442 13.34 -11.58 -33.81
C SER A 442 13.77 -12.09 -35.21
N LEU A 443 15.07 -12.25 -35.46
CA LEU A 443 15.55 -13.17 -36.49
C LEU A 443 15.33 -14.60 -36.00
N THR A 444 14.12 -15.12 -36.19
CA THR A 444 13.81 -16.52 -35.95
C THR A 444 14.73 -17.39 -36.79
N PRO A 445 15.48 -18.36 -36.20
CA PRO A 445 16.08 -19.42 -36.98
C PRO A 445 14.96 -20.12 -37.72
N PHE A 446 14.99 -20.08 -39.05
CA PHE A 446 13.97 -20.72 -39.88
C PHE A 446 14.00 -22.22 -39.56
N LYS A 447 13.03 -22.71 -38.75
CA LYS A 447 12.90 -24.14 -38.47
C LYS A 447 12.55 -24.82 -39.78
N ARG A 448 13.58 -25.26 -40.50
CA ARG A 448 13.49 -25.96 -41.78
C ARG A 448 12.95 -27.37 -41.53
N VAL A 449 11.64 -27.44 -41.28
CA VAL A 449 10.92 -28.69 -41.05
C VAL A 449 11.18 -29.60 -42.25
N ARG A 450 11.90 -30.70 -42.02
CA ARG A 450 12.07 -31.79 -43.00
C ARG A 450 10.77 -32.57 -43.10
N ALA A 451 9.74 -31.95 -43.69
CA ALA A 451 8.51 -32.60 -44.13
C ALA A 451 8.68 -33.25 -45.52
N TRP A 452 9.84 -33.85 -45.76
CA TRP A 452 10.16 -34.65 -46.95
C TRP A 452 10.57 -36.03 -46.43
N GLY A 453 9.68 -37.01 -46.59
CA GLY A 453 9.85 -38.36 -46.03
C GLY A 453 8.57 -39.15 -45.72
N TRP A 454 7.36 -38.60 -45.95
CA TRP A 454 6.07 -39.28 -45.72
C TRP A 454 5.01 -39.00 -46.81
N ILE A 455 5.43 -38.70 -48.05
CA ILE A 455 4.52 -38.49 -49.20
C ILE A 455 5.11 -39.15 -50.46
N PHE A 456 5.32 -40.47 -50.42
CA PHE A 456 5.60 -41.24 -51.65
C PHE A 456 5.04 -42.68 -51.66
N ASP A 457 4.73 -43.28 -50.50
CA ASP A 457 4.28 -44.68 -50.41
C ASP A 457 2.74 -44.91 -50.44
N TYR A 458 1.94 -43.87 -50.66
CA TYR A 458 0.45 -43.96 -50.69
C TYR A 458 -0.21 -43.58 -52.02
N SER A 459 0.56 -43.45 -53.10
CA SER A 459 0.06 -43.05 -54.43
C SER A 459 0.01 -44.19 -55.47
N VAL A 460 0.31 -45.43 -55.08
CA VAL A 460 0.35 -46.61 -55.99
C VAL A 460 -0.74 -47.64 -55.67
N ALA A 461 -1.29 -47.64 -54.45
CA ALA A 461 -2.25 -48.64 -53.97
C ALA A 461 -3.73 -48.36 -54.31
N LEU A 462 -4.05 -47.26 -55.00
CA LEU A 462 -5.43 -46.81 -55.23
C LEU A 462 -5.75 -46.50 -56.71
N LEU A 463 -5.08 -47.19 -57.62
CA LEU A 463 -5.32 -47.13 -59.08
C LEU A 463 -5.54 -48.52 -59.69
N LEU A 464 -6.01 -49.47 -58.87
CA LEU A 464 -6.33 -50.86 -59.26
C LEU A 464 -7.68 -51.35 -58.66
N CYS A 465 -8.65 -50.44 -58.57
CA CYS A 465 -10.07 -50.76 -58.36
C CYS A 465 -10.90 -49.98 -59.38
N THR A 466 -10.80 -50.40 -60.64
CA THR A 466 -11.62 -49.91 -61.75
C THR A 466 -13.06 -50.40 -61.61
N LEU A 467 -14.03 -49.54 -61.94
CA LEU A 467 -15.37 -49.90 -62.42
C LEU A 467 -16.21 -50.83 -61.53
N ILE A 468 -17.19 -50.29 -60.79
CA ILE A 468 -18.54 -50.86 -60.59
C ILE A 468 -19.40 -49.83 -59.82
N PHE A 469 -20.57 -49.51 -60.40
CA PHE A 469 -21.63 -48.56 -59.96
C PHE A 469 -21.21 -47.12 -59.63
#